data_AF-A0A1M4PL96-F1
#
_entry.id   AF-A0A1M4PL96-F1
#
_cell.length_a   1.000
_cell.length_b   1.000
_cell.length_c   1.000
_cell.angle_alpha   90.00
_cell.angle_beta   90.00
_cell.angle_gamma   90.00
#
_symmetry.space_group_name_H-M   'P 1'
#
loop_
_entity.id
_entity.type
_entity.pdbx_description
1 polymer ?
#
loop_
_entity_poly.entity_id
_entity_poly.type
_entity_poly.pdbx_seq_one_letter_code
_entity_poly.pdbx_strand_id
1 'polypeptide(L)'
;MKRKLSLLLAVVMILGTFSFAFADDDFDVPAFLEKEGILKGNTKGDLMLDEPLLRKDAVVLLARLLKAEDEAEAFEKEGLPTFNDLAGNPYYNAFLAWAEDNGYFTGKPDGSFGYEDNLEAVEYALVLLRALGYVNEDKADEWEKAWDTAKELGLLEDVKAERREEILRKEVAQMTYNALGVTMKDSDKTLAEFLGITLPEPDVLEVVEVYTENLAEVVVELSNAKLADKAKLENPANYRIDKYNVEKS
;
A
#
# COMPACT_ATOMS: atom_id res chain seq x y z
N MET A 1 18.39 -21.93 19.10
CA MET A 1 18.34 -20.45 19.01
C MET A 1 18.85 -19.94 17.66
N LYS A 2 20.02 -20.37 17.17
CA LYS A 2 20.57 -19.93 15.86
C LYS A 2 19.65 -20.16 14.65
N ARG A 3 18.90 -21.28 14.60
CA ARG A 3 17.98 -21.58 13.48
C ARG A 3 16.66 -20.80 13.52
N LYS A 4 16.15 -20.45 14.71
CA LYS A 4 14.94 -19.63 14.86
C LYS A 4 15.22 -18.14 14.64
N LEU A 5 16.40 -17.66 15.07
CA LEU A 5 16.86 -16.31 14.72
C LEU A 5 17.15 -16.16 13.22
N SER A 6 17.73 -17.17 12.57
CA SER A 6 18.05 -17.12 11.14
C SER A 6 16.82 -17.15 10.24
N LEU A 7 15.70 -17.75 10.69
CA LEU A 7 14.42 -17.73 9.98
C LEU A 7 13.71 -16.38 10.13
N LEU A 8 13.73 -15.79 11.33
CA LEU A 8 13.20 -14.44 11.56
C LEU A 8 14.00 -13.39 10.77
N LEU A 9 15.32 -13.55 10.69
CA LEU A 9 16.19 -12.65 9.91
C LEU A 9 15.99 -12.81 8.40
N ALA A 10 15.68 -14.01 7.90
CA ALA A 10 15.36 -14.23 6.49
C ALA A 10 14.00 -13.62 6.10
N VAL A 11 13.00 -13.66 6.98
CA VAL A 11 11.71 -12.98 6.79
C VAL A 11 11.89 -11.45 6.77
N VAL A 12 12.75 -10.90 7.62
CA VAL A 12 13.11 -9.46 7.61
C VAL A 12 13.91 -9.06 6.36
N MET A 13 14.66 -9.98 5.73
CA MET A 13 15.35 -9.70 4.46
C MET A 13 14.46 -9.85 3.22
N ILE A 14 13.36 -10.63 3.30
CA ILE A 14 12.34 -10.72 2.23
C ILE A 14 11.32 -9.57 2.32
N LEU A 15 11.15 -8.98 3.51
CA LEU A 15 10.59 -7.63 3.69
C LEU A 15 11.47 -6.52 3.06
N GLY A 16 12.49 -6.90 2.27
CA GLY A 16 13.15 -5.99 1.36
C GLY A 16 12.11 -5.25 0.56
N THR A 17 12.13 -3.93 0.71
CA THR A 17 11.32 -2.94 0.02
C THR A 17 11.06 -3.37 -1.43
N PHE A 18 9.90 -3.95 -1.70
CA PHE A 18 9.38 -4.03 -3.05
C PHE A 18 9.01 -2.59 -3.41
N SER A 19 9.99 -1.83 -3.93
CA SER A 19 9.69 -0.62 -4.66
C SER A 19 8.99 -1.06 -5.93
N PHE A 20 7.67 -0.98 -5.95
CA PHE A 20 6.89 -1.20 -7.15
C PHE A 20 7.15 -0.05 -8.13
N ALA A 21 8.26 -0.13 -8.85
CA ALA A 21 8.54 0.80 -9.95
C ALA A 21 7.81 0.29 -11.20
N PHE A 22 6.65 0.87 -11.49
CA PHE A 22 6.00 0.70 -12.79
C PHE A 22 6.63 1.70 -13.78
N ALA A 23 7.11 1.20 -14.91
CA ALA A 23 7.75 1.91 -16.01
C ALA A 23 6.78 2.37 -17.10
N ASP A 24 5.50 2.07 -16.93
CA ASP A 24 4.50 2.85 -17.63
C ASP A 24 4.39 4.19 -16.90
N ASP A 25 4.78 5.27 -17.58
CA ASP A 25 4.59 6.65 -17.12
C ASP A 25 3.09 6.99 -16.85
N ASP A 26 2.19 6.03 -17.03
CA ASP A 26 0.72 6.13 -17.01
C ASP A 26 0.02 5.01 -16.21
N PHE A 27 0.68 4.23 -15.32
CA PHE A 27 -0.09 3.31 -14.45
C PHE A 27 -0.98 4.11 -13.49
N ASP A 28 -2.24 4.26 -13.88
CA ASP A 28 -3.26 5.01 -13.14
C ASP A 28 -3.79 4.15 -11.99
N VAL A 29 -3.13 4.28 -10.83
CA VAL A 29 -3.52 3.63 -9.57
C VAL A 29 -5.00 3.88 -9.23
N PRO A 30 -5.51 5.13 -9.26
CA PRO A 30 -6.94 5.38 -9.09
C PRO A 30 -7.84 4.58 -10.04
N ALA A 31 -7.54 4.53 -11.34
CA ALA A 31 -8.33 3.78 -12.32
C ALA A 31 -8.27 2.27 -12.08
N PHE A 32 -7.12 1.74 -11.66
CA PHE A 32 -6.99 0.34 -11.25
C PHE A 32 -7.90 0.02 -10.05
N LEU A 33 -7.85 0.83 -9.00
CA LEU A 33 -8.69 0.63 -7.81
C LEU A 33 -10.17 0.84 -8.08
N GLU A 34 -10.54 1.71 -9.03
CA GLU A 34 -11.91 1.85 -9.50
C GLU A 34 -12.39 0.58 -10.21
N LYS A 35 -11.57 0.02 -11.09
CA LYS A 35 -11.88 -1.23 -11.79
C LYS A 35 -12.04 -2.41 -10.83
N GLU A 36 -11.21 -2.48 -9.79
CA GLU A 36 -11.33 -3.49 -8.72
C GLU A 36 -12.50 -3.21 -7.76
N GLY A 37 -13.23 -2.09 -7.93
CA GLY A 37 -14.39 -1.72 -7.12
C GLY A 37 -14.04 -1.17 -5.73
N ILE A 38 -12.77 -0.93 -5.46
CA ILE A 38 -12.24 -0.46 -4.17
C ILE A 38 -12.48 1.04 -4.02
N LEU A 39 -12.05 1.82 -5.02
CA LEU A 39 -12.22 3.26 -5.04
C LEU A 39 -13.42 3.62 -5.92
N LYS A 40 -14.46 4.24 -5.35
CA LYS A 40 -15.62 4.72 -6.11
C LYS A 40 -15.73 6.23 -6.02
N GLY A 41 -16.06 6.85 -7.14
CA GLY A 41 -16.31 8.28 -7.26
C GLY A 41 -17.71 8.71 -6.83
N ASN A 42 -18.04 9.96 -7.09
CA ASN A 42 -19.39 10.48 -6.91
C ASN A 42 -20.36 9.96 -7.97
N THR A 43 -21.63 10.39 -7.91
CA THR A 43 -22.71 9.98 -8.84
C THR A 43 -22.44 10.31 -10.31
N LYS A 44 -21.44 11.14 -10.61
CA LYS A 44 -21.03 11.52 -11.97
C LYS A 44 -19.83 10.72 -12.47
N GLY A 45 -19.29 9.79 -11.66
CA GLY A 45 -18.10 9.01 -11.99
C GLY A 45 -16.78 9.75 -11.76
N ASP A 46 -16.80 10.90 -11.08
CA ASP A 46 -15.58 11.60 -10.70
C ASP A 46 -15.04 11.03 -9.38
N LEU A 47 -13.80 10.54 -9.40
CA LEU A 47 -13.12 9.92 -8.26
C LEU A 47 -12.77 10.92 -7.15
N MET A 48 -12.87 12.23 -7.41
CA MET A 48 -12.61 13.32 -6.45
C MET A 48 -11.19 13.28 -5.89
N LEU A 49 -10.20 13.03 -6.74
CA LEU A 49 -8.82 12.72 -6.33
C LEU A 49 -8.11 13.84 -5.55
N ASP A 50 -8.51 15.09 -5.76
CA ASP A 50 -7.95 16.25 -5.06
C ASP A 50 -8.76 16.69 -3.84
N GLU A 51 -9.80 15.94 -3.46
CA GLU A 51 -10.60 16.21 -2.27
C GLU A 51 -10.10 15.40 -1.06
N PRO A 52 -10.14 15.97 0.16
CA PRO A 52 -9.90 15.23 1.39
C PRO A 52 -10.86 14.04 1.56
N LEU A 53 -10.38 12.98 2.23
CA LEU A 53 -11.23 11.84 2.56
C LEU A 53 -11.87 12.00 3.96
N LEU A 54 -13.20 11.98 4.00
CA LEU A 54 -13.95 11.92 5.25
C LEU A 54 -13.73 10.57 5.95
N ARG A 55 -13.62 10.60 7.27
CA ARG A 55 -13.39 9.41 8.11
C ARG A 55 -14.47 8.34 7.94
N LYS A 56 -15.75 8.72 7.78
CA LYS A 56 -16.85 7.79 7.50
C LYS A 56 -16.69 7.10 6.13
N ASP A 57 -16.18 7.81 5.13
CA ASP A 57 -16.02 7.28 3.77
C ASP A 57 -14.83 6.33 3.69
N ALA A 58 -13.81 6.54 4.53
CA ALA A 58 -12.69 5.61 4.68
C ALA A 58 -13.14 4.23 5.20
N VAL A 59 -14.20 4.17 6.03
CA VAL A 59 -14.77 2.91 6.51
C VAL A 59 -15.38 2.11 5.35
N VAL A 60 -16.13 2.79 4.49
CA VAL A 60 -16.73 2.18 3.31
C VAL A 60 -15.65 1.73 2.32
N LEU A 61 -14.62 2.55 2.10
CA LEU A 61 -13.47 2.19 1.26
C LEU A 61 -12.74 0.97 1.82
N LEU A 62 -12.56 0.88 3.13
CA LEU A 62 -11.94 -0.28 3.76
C LEU A 62 -12.78 -1.56 3.56
N ALA A 63 -14.09 -1.48 3.74
CA ALA A 63 -14.99 -2.60 3.49
C ALA A 63 -14.87 -3.10 2.04
N ARG A 64 -14.76 -2.17 1.07
CA ARG A 64 -14.53 -2.53 -0.34
C ARG A 64 -13.16 -3.16 -0.57
N LEU A 65 -12.10 -2.59 0.00
CA LEU A 65 -10.76 -3.15 -0.06
C LEU A 65 -10.76 -4.60 0.44
N LEU A 66 -11.41 -4.86 1.56
CA LEU A 66 -11.48 -6.20 2.15
C LEU A 66 -12.52 -7.13 1.50
N LYS A 67 -13.14 -6.71 0.37
CA LYS A 67 -14.23 -7.44 -0.31
C LYS A 67 -15.40 -7.80 0.62
N ALA A 68 -15.65 -6.95 1.61
CA ALA A 68 -16.66 -7.08 2.65
C ALA A 68 -17.73 -5.98 2.58
N GLU A 69 -17.90 -5.29 1.44
CA GLU A 69 -18.90 -4.20 1.29
C GLU A 69 -20.32 -4.71 1.60
N ASP A 70 -20.73 -5.84 1.01
CA ASP A 70 -22.06 -6.43 1.24
C ASP A 70 -22.23 -6.92 2.70
N GLU A 71 -21.16 -7.46 3.30
CA GLU A 71 -21.17 -7.89 4.70
C GLU A 71 -21.34 -6.70 5.64
N ALA A 72 -20.58 -5.63 5.41
CA ALA A 72 -20.60 -4.42 6.21
C ALA A 72 -21.93 -3.66 6.07
N GLU A 73 -22.52 -3.62 4.87
CA GLU A 73 -23.83 -3.00 4.64
C GLU A 73 -24.96 -3.76 5.35
N ALA A 74 -24.87 -5.10 5.43
CA ALA A 74 -25.84 -5.94 6.12
C ALA A 74 -25.54 -6.16 7.62
N PHE A 75 -24.48 -5.54 8.14
CA PHE A 75 -24.01 -5.80 9.50
C PHE A 75 -24.93 -5.20 10.55
N GLU A 76 -25.43 -6.04 11.45
CA GLU A 76 -26.23 -5.64 12.60
C GLU A 76 -25.71 -6.31 13.86
N LYS A 77 -25.40 -5.51 14.89
CA LYS A 77 -25.00 -6.01 16.20
C LYS A 77 -25.58 -5.12 17.30
N GLU A 78 -26.24 -5.75 18.27
CA GLU A 78 -26.85 -5.01 19.38
C GLU A 78 -25.79 -4.19 20.14
N GLY A 79 -26.07 -2.91 20.32
CA GLY A 79 -25.17 -1.97 21.00
C GLY A 79 -24.10 -1.33 20.12
N LEU A 80 -24.00 -1.67 18.83
CA LEU A 80 -23.11 -1.02 17.87
C LEU A 80 -23.90 -0.26 16.79
N PRO A 81 -23.32 0.80 16.19
CA PRO A 81 -22.08 1.46 16.61
C PRO A 81 -22.25 2.24 17.93
N THR A 82 -21.18 2.42 18.72
CA THR A 82 -21.26 3.07 20.06
C THR A 82 -21.13 4.60 20.03
N PHE A 83 -20.91 5.20 18.85
CA PHE A 83 -20.55 6.61 18.71
C PHE A 83 -21.72 7.57 18.91
N ASN A 84 -21.43 8.77 19.45
CA ASN A 84 -22.44 9.76 19.83
C ASN A 84 -22.73 10.84 18.77
N ASP A 85 -21.95 10.93 17.69
CA ASP A 85 -21.98 11.99 16.67
C ASP A 85 -22.50 11.52 15.31
N LEU A 86 -23.23 10.40 15.28
CA LEU A 86 -23.73 9.80 14.05
C LEU A 86 -24.90 10.61 13.46
N ALA A 87 -24.85 10.87 12.14
CA ALA A 87 -25.88 11.65 11.44
C ALA A 87 -27.23 10.92 11.26
N GLY A 88 -27.40 9.73 11.86
CA GLY A 88 -28.62 8.93 11.75
C GLY A 88 -28.85 8.33 10.35
N ASN A 89 -27.82 8.23 9.52
CA ASN A 89 -27.89 7.56 8.22
C ASN A 89 -27.72 6.04 8.39
N PRO A 90 -28.76 5.22 8.14
CA PRO A 90 -28.70 3.77 8.37
C PRO A 90 -27.59 3.07 7.57
N TYR A 91 -27.29 3.57 6.36
CA TYR A 91 -26.22 3.02 5.53
C TYR A 91 -24.89 3.09 6.27
N TYR A 92 -24.46 4.28 6.70
CA TYR A 92 -23.17 4.41 7.40
C TYR A 92 -23.18 3.73 8.78
N ASN A 93 -24.32 3.63 9.46
CA ASN A 93 -24.38 2.98 10.77
C ASN A 93 -23.95 1.50 10.70
N ALA A 94 -24.38 0.76 9.68
CA ALA A 94 -24.00 -0.64 9.50
C ALA A 94 -22.48 -0.79 9.26
N PHE A 95 -21.92 0.01 8.35
CA PHE A 95 -20.47 0.04 8.09
C PHE A 95 -19.66 0.42 9.33
N LEU A 96 -20.12 1.39 10.11
CA LEU A 96 -19.45 1.83 11.33
C LEU A 96 -19.49 0.75 12.42
N ALA A 97 -20.63 0.08 12.58
CA ALA A 97 -20.74 -1.06 13.49
C ALA A 97 -19.81 -2.20 13.09
N TRP A 98 -19.77 -2.55 11.80
CA TRP A 98 -18.87 -3.58 11.27
C TRP A 98 -17.40 -3.23 11.53
N ALA A 99 -17.00 -1.99 11.27
CA ALA A 99 -15.62 -1.56 11.45
C ALA A 99 -15.21 -1.42 12.92
N GLU A 100 -16.15 -1.04 13.79
CA GLU A 100 -15.94 -1.05 15.24
C GLU A 100 -15.79 -2.48 15.76
N ASP A 101 -16.65 -3.41 15.31
CA ASP A 101 -16.62 -4.80 15.80
C ASP A 101 -15.35 -5.55 15.38
N ASN A 102 -14.89 -5.31 14.15
CA ASN A 102 -13.64 -5.89 13.64
C ASN A 102 -12.39 -5.13 14.14
N GLY A 103 -12.55 -4.04 14.89
CA GLY A 103 -11.43 -3.26 15.43
C GLY A 103 -10.66 -2.45 14.38
N TYR A 104 -11.20 -2.27 13.18
CA TYR A 104 -10.58 -1.46 12.12
C TYR A 104 -10.60 0.02 12.45
N PHE A 105 -11.70 0.49 13.03
CA PHE A 105 -11.86 1.87 13.49
C PHE A 105 -12.20 1.92 14.97
N THR A 106 -11.71 2.97 15.61
CA THR A 106 -12.02 3.29 17.01
C THR A 106 -12.46 4.74 17.10
N GLY A 107 -13.38 5.01 18.02
CA GLY A 107 -13.81 6.36 18.35
C GLY A 107 -12.74 7.16 19.08
N LYS A 108 -12.98 8.47 19.19
CA LYS A 108 -12.19 9.43 19.95
C LYS A 108 -12.47 9.30 21.45
N PRO A 109 -11.59 9.83 22.32
CA PRO A 109 -11.76 9.74 23.77
C PRO A 109 -13.06 10.36 24.32
N ASP A 110 -13.69 11.26 23.57
CA ASP A 110 -14.96 11.90 23.91
C ASP A 110 -16.21 11.10 23.49
N GLY A 111 -16.02 9.91 22.92
CA GLY A 111 -17.09 9.02 22.44
C GLY A 111 -17.62 9.35 21.05
N SER A 112 -17.05 10.35 20.36
CA SER A 112 -17.36 10.63 18.96
C SER A 112 -16.57 9.70 18.03
N PHE A 113 -17.09 9.45 16.84
CA PHE A 113 -16.35 8.83 15.77
C PHE A 113 -15.46 9.85 15.04
N GLY A 114 -15.95 11.08 14.90
CA GLY A 114 -15.44 12.06 13.93
C GLY A 114 -16.14 11.89 12.58
N TYR A 115 -17.47 11.78 12.58
CA TYR A 115 -18.27 11.39 11.41
C TYR A 115 -18.07 12.28 10.17
N GLU A 116 -17.90 13.59 10.36
CA GLU A 116 -17.63 14.57 9.29
C GLU A 116 -16.18 15.06 9.28
N ASP A 117 -15.28 14.41 10.01
CA ASP A 117 -13.88 14.83 10.05
C ASP A 117 -13.11 14.28 8.84
N ASN A 118 -12.18 15.09 8.31
CA ASN A 118 -11.19 14.62 7.36
C ASN A 118 -10.14 13.75 8.07
N LEU A 119 -9.63 12.73 7.38
CA LEU A 119 -8.54 11.91 7.89
C LEU A 119 -7.19 12.59 7.73
N GLU A 120 -6.33 12.46 8.75
CA GLU A 120 -4.90 12.68 8.60
C GLU A 120 -4.23 11.46 7.92
N ALA A 121 -3.12 11.67 7.22
CA ALA A 121 -2.39 10.57 6.56
C ALA A 121 -1.99 9.45 7.54
N VAL A 122 -1.58 9.79 8.77
CA VAL A 122 -1.24 8.80 9.81
C VAL A 122 -2.44 7.96 10.25
N GLU A 123 -3.65 8.53 10.24
CA GLU A 123 -4.86 7.80 10.60
C GLU A 123 -5.19 6.77 9.52
N TYR A 124 -5.05 7.15 8.24
CA TYR A 124 -5.27 6.22 7.15
C TYR A 124 -4.21 5.10 7.12
N ALA A 125 -2.95 5.42 7.42
CA ALA A 125 -1.90 4.43 7.61
C ALA A 125 -2.28 3.41 8.70
N LEU A 126 -2.80 3.87 9.84
CA LEU A 126 -3.23 3.01 10.94
C LEU A 126 -4.38 2.08 10.52
N VAL A 127 -5.34 2.58 9.74
CA VAL A 127 -6.44 1.78 9.19
C VAL A 127 -5.91 0.64 8.32
N LEU A 128 -4.98 0.91 7.40
CA LEU A 128 -4.37 -0.12 6.56
C LEU A 128 -3.55 -1.13 7.37
N LEU A 129 -2.79 -0.67 8.37
CA LEU A 129 -2.03 -1.56 9.26
C LEU A 129 -2.95 -2.50 10.04
N ARG A 130 -4.14 -2.05 10.46
CA ARG A 130 -5.14 -2.91 11.10
C ARG A 130 -5.68 -3.97 10.15
N ALA A 131 -5.99 -3.60 8.91
CA ALA A 131 -6.40 -4.55 7.87
C ALA A 131 -5.32 -5.61 7.57
N LEU A 132 -4.05 -5.21 7.58
CA LEU A 132 -2.90 -6.09 7.36
C LEU A 132 -2.51 -6.91 8.61
N GLY A 133 -3.15 -6.65 9.76
CA GLY A 133 -2.88 -7.31 11.04
C GLY A 133 -1.66 -6.79 11.79
N TYR A 134 -1.02 -5.71 11.34
CA TYR A 134 0.22 -5.17 11.92
C TYR A 134 0.07 -4.50 13.28
N VAL A 135 -1.16 -4.23 13.70
CA VAL A 135 -1.45 -3.55 14.96
C VAL A 135 -1.95 -4.55 16.01
N ASN A 136 -1.40 -4.48 17.23
CA ASN A 136 -1.84 -5.29 18.38
C ASN A 136 -2.62 -4.40 19.37
N GLU A 137 -3.60 -5.02 20.04
CA GLU A 137 -4.68 -4.48 20.91
C GLU A 137 -4.36 -3.35 21.93
N ASP A 138 -3.09 -2.98 22.14
CA ASP A 138 -2.67 -1.93 23.08
C ASP A 138 -2.63 -0.54 22.42
N LYS A 139 -3.80 0.13 22.44
CA LYS A 139 -4.14 1.39 21.77
C LYS A 139 -3.26 2.63 22.06
N ALA A 140 -2.37 2.60 23.05
CA ALA A 140 -1.70 3.81 23.56
C ALA A 140 -0.45 4.24 22.75
N ASP A 141 0.25 3.30 22.12
CA ASP A 141 1.50 3.55 21.37
C ASP A 141 1.32 3.51 19.84
N GLU A 142 0.12 3.17 19.36
CA GLU A 142 -0.17 2.86 17.95
C GLU A 142 0.09 4.05 17.03
N TRP A 143 -0.33 5.26 17.42
CA TRP A 143 -0.22 6.45 16.56
C TRP A 143 1.20 6.95 16.35
N GLU A 144 2.07 6.73 17.34
CA GLU A 144 3.48 7.12 17.23
C GLU A 144 4.25 6.17 16.33
N LYS A 145 4.01 4.86 16.46
CA LYS A 145 4.72 3.82 15.70
C LYS A 145 4.10 3.54 14.33
N ALA A 146 2.80 3.79 14.14
CA ALA A 146 2.09 3.47 12.90
C ALA A 146 2.71 4.13 11.68
N TRP A 147 3.14 5.40 11.79
CA TRP A 147 3.77 6.08 10.67
C TRP A 147 5.09 5.42 10.26
N ASP A 148 5.94 5.09 11.23
CA ASP A 148 7.21 4.43 10.98
C ASP A 148 7.01 3.00 10.46
N THR A 149 6.05 2.25 11.01
CA THR A 149 5.71 0.91 10.52
C THR A 149 5.14 0.96 9.10
N ALA A 150 4.27 1.93 8.80
CA ALA A 150 3.75 2.14 7.45
C ALA A 150 4.87 2.46 6.46
N LYS A 151 5.85 3.27 6.88
CA LYS A 151 7.05 3.54 6.08
C LYS A 151 7.88 2.28 5.86
N GLU A 152 8.16 1.50 6.91
CA GLU A 152 8.95 0.26 6.82
C GLU A 152 8.30 -0.80 5.92
N LEU A 153 6.97 -0.86 5.91
CA LEU A 153 6.21 -1.78 5.07
C LEU A 153 5.97 -1.25 3.64
N GLY A 154 6.45 -0.04 3.31
CA GLY A 154 6.28 0.55 1.98
C GLY A 154 4.87 1.11 1.69
N LEU A 155 4.03 1.29 2.71
CA LEU A 155 2.70 1.89 2.52
C LEU A 155 2.77 3.34 2.06
N LEU A 156 3.88 4.03 2.35
CA LEU A 156 4.09 5.45 2.04
C LEU A 156 4.89 5.69 0.77
N GLU A 157 5.19 4.65 -0.02
CA GLU A 157 5.88 4.81 -1.31
C GLU A 157 5.02 5.65 -2.27
N ASP A 158 5.63 6.64 -2.90
CA ASP A 158 4.98 7.62 -3.80
C ASP A 158 3.84 8.44 -3.17
N VAL A 159 3.77 8.50 -1.83
CA VAL A 159 2.81 9.32 -1.08
C VAL A 159 3.42 10.68 -0.74
N LYS A 160 2.74 11.76 -1.12
CA LYS A 160 3.21 13.15 -0.87
C LYS A 160 2.73 13.75 0.45
N ALA A 161 1.61 13.28 0.97
CA ALA A 161 1.01 13.83 2.19
C ALA A 161 1.94 13.67 3.40
N GLU A 162 2.06 14.73 4.20
CA GLU A 162 2.79 14.65 5.46
C GLU A 162 1.97 13.94 6.55
N ARG A 163 2.66 13.41 7.57
CA ARG A 163 2.08 12.59 8.64
C ARG A 163 0.76 13.11 9.22
N ARG A 164 0.66 14.42 9.45
CA ARG A 164 -0.47 15.09 10.12
C ARG A 164 -1.28 15.99 9.15
N GLU A 165 -1.08 15.81 7.86
CA GLU A 165 -1.83 16.52 6.82
C GLU A 165 -3.14 15.78 6.52
N GLU A 166 -4.19 16.53 6.18
CA GLU A 166 -5.41 15.95 5.63
C GLU A 166 -5.08 15.17 4.35
N ILE A 167 -5.44 13.89 4.31
CA ILE A 167 -5.09 13.03 3.19
C ILE A 167 -6.12 13.22 2.06
N LEU A 168 -5.64 13.52 0.85
CA LEU A 168 -6.51 13.58 -0.32
C LEU A 168 -6.72 12.18 -0.91
N ARG A 169 -7.78 12.04 -1.69
CA ARG A 169 -8.20 10.74 -2.23
C ARG A 169 -7.18 10.11 -3.18
N LYS A 170 -6.32 10.89 -3.83
CA LYS A 170 -5.19 10.36 -4.62
C LYS A 170 -4.12 9.69 -3.75
N GLU A 171 -3.77 10.27 -2.60
CA GLU A 171 -2.83 9.66 -1.66
C GLU A 171 -3.45 8.44 -0.98
N VAL A 172 -4.75 8.47 -0.67
CA VAL A 172 -5.50 7.30 -0.21
C VAL A 172 -5.42 6.17 -1.25
N ALA A 173 -5.63 6.49 -2.53
CA ALA A 173 -5.53 5.52 -3.61
C ALA A 173 -4.11 4.90 -3.65
N GLN A 174 -3.07 5.73 -3.60
CA GLN A 174 -1.68 5.26 -3.58
C GLN A 174 -1.40 4.35 -2.37
N MET A 175 -1.79 4.76 -1.16
CA MET A 175 -1.59 3.96 0.05
C MET A 175 -2.39 2.65 0.02
N THR A 176 -3.62 2.66 -0.51
CA THR A 176 -4.45 1.46 -0.70
C THR A 176 -3.76 0.48 -1.63
N TYR A 177 -3.24 0.99 -2.74
CA TYR A 177 -2.54 0.19 -3.73
C TYR A 177 -1.25 -0.40 -3.18
N ASN A 178 -0.45 0.39 -2.47
CA ASN A 178 0.74 -0.09 -1.79
C ASN A 178 0.39 -1.21 -0.79
N ALA A 179 -0.70 -1.06 -0.03
CA ALA A 179 -1.15 -2.07 0.92
C ALA A 179 -1.49 -3.41 0.27
N LEU A 180 -2.00 -3.41 -0.97
CA LEU A 180 -2.25 -4.66 -1.73
C LEU A 180 -0.97 -5.48 -1.90
N GLY A 181 0.19 -4.81 -2.05
CA GLY A 181 1.49 -5.45 -2.18
C GLY A 181 2.14 -5.90 -0.86
N VAL A 182 1.57 -5.54 0.30
CA VAL A 182 2.14 -5.86 1.61
C VAL A 182 1.74 -7.26 2.06
N THR A 183 2.71 -8.05 2.53
CA THR A 183 2.48 -9.36 3.18
C THR A 183 1.73 -9.16 4.48
N MET A 184 0.70 -9.97 4.79
CA MET A 184 -0.02 -9.85 6.07
C MET A 184 0.84 -10.42 7.22
N LYS A 185 0.75 -9.83 8.43
CA LYS A 185 1.66 -10.09 9.57
C LYS A 185 1.93 -11.56 9.92
N ASP A 186 0.93 -12.43 9.73
CA ASP A 186 0.99 -13.85 10.07
C ASP A 186 0.68 -14.76 8.87
N SER A 187 0.95 -14.26 7.66
CA SER A 187 0.69 -14.94 6.39
C SER A 187 1.95 -14.96 5.52
N ASP A 188 2.03 -15.89 4.58
CA ASP A 188 2.97 -15.86 3.45
C ASP A 188 2.41 -15.13 2.23
N LYS A 189 1.14 -14.70 2.30
CA LYS A 189 0.44 -13.99 1.24
C LYS A 189 0.43 -12.48 1.44
N THR A 190 0.54 -11.76 0.34
CA THR A 190 0.17 -10.34 0.23
C THR A 190 -1.34 -10.15 0.42
N LEU A 191 -1.76 -8.92 0.73
CA LEU A 191 -3.17 -8.57 0.80
C LEU A 191 -3.88 -8.83 -0.55
N ALA A 192 -3.23 -8.52 -1.68
CA ALA A 192 -3.75 -8.83 -3.01
C ALA A 192 -4.00 -10.32 -3.19
N GLU A 193 -3.02 -11.17 -2.87
CA GLU A 193 -3.15 -12.63 -2.97
C GLU A 193 -4.22 -13.19 -2.03
N PHE A 194 -4.33 -12.63 -0.82
CA PHE A 194 -5.37 -12.98 0.13
C PHE A 194 -6.77 -12.67 -0.42
N LEU A 195 -6.92 -11.52 -1.08
CA LEU A 195 -8.17 -11.06 -1.67
C LEU A 195 -8.42 -11.64 -3.09
N GLY A 196 -7.45 -12.33 -3.69
CA GLY A 196 -7.52 -12.78 -5.08
C GLY A 196 -7.57 -11.62 -6.07
N ILE A 197 -6.86 -10.53 -5.79
CA ILE A 197 -6.64 -9.40 -6.71
C ILE A 197 -5.33 -9.67 -7.45
N THR A 198 -5.36 -9.56 -8.78
CA THR A 198 -4.14 -9.66 -9.59
C THR A 198 -3.54 -8.28 -9.74
N LEU A 199 -2.42 -8.03 -9.05
CA LEU A 199 -1.63 -6.82 -9.27
C LEU A 199 -0.98 -6.87 -10.66
N PRO A 200 -0.82 -5.71 -11.33
CA PRO A 200 0.03 -5.65 -12.52
C PRO A 200 1.44 -6.12 -12.17
N GLU A 201 2.10 -6.81 -13.09
CA GLU A 201 3.50 -7.17 -12.88
C GLU A 201 4.33 -5.89 -12.79
N PRO A 202 5.19 -5.73 -11.76
CA PRO A 202 6.09 -4.60 -11.69
C PRO A 202 7.01 -4.64 -12.90
N ASP A 203 7.30 -3.47 -13.48
CA ASP A 203 8.30 -3.40 -14.52
C ASP A 203 9.68 -3.73 -13.92
N VAL A 204 10.31 -4.77 -14.44
CA VAL A 204 11.60 -5.22 -13.93
C VAL A 204 12.71 -4.62 -14.79
N LEU A 205 13.70 -3.98 -14.15
CA LEU A 205 14.95 -3.58 -14.78
C LEU A 205 16.03 -4.64 -14.52
N GLU A 206 16.35 -5.39 -15.56
CA GLU A 206 17.40 -6.40 -15.56
C GLU A 206 18.32 -6.21 -16.77
N VAL A 207 19.54 -6.73 -16.67
CA VAL A 207 20.41 -6.87 -17.83
C VAL A 207 19.96 -8.12 -18.59
N VAL A 208 19.51 -7.94 -19.83
CA VAL A 208 19.06 -9.00 -20.72
C VAL A 208 20.25 -9.70 -21.36
N GLU A 209 21.15 -8.91 -21.94
CA GLU A 209 22.31 -9.41 -22.66
C GLU A 209 23.48 -8.43 -22.57
N VAL A 210 24.71 -8.95 -22.60
CA VAL A 210 25.94 -8.16 -22.73
C VAL A 210 26.76 -8.74 -23.88
N TYR A 211 27.03 -7.94 -24.91
CA TYR A 211 27.79 -8.36 -26.08
C TYR A 211 28.69 -7.25 -26.61
N THR A 212 29.46 -7.52 -27.67
CA THR A 212 30.34 -6.53 -28.32
C THR A 212 30.06 -6.47 -29.82
N GLU A 213 29.86 -5.28 -30.37
CA GLU A 213 29.72 -5.09 -31.83
C GLU A 213 31.08 -5.05 -32.54
N ASN A 214 32.12 -4.61 -31.82
CA ASN A 214 33.50 -4.57 -32.27
C ASN A 214 34.46 -4.64 -31.07
N LEU A 215 35.77 -4.56 -31.32
CA LEU A 215 36.80 -4.69 -30.28
C LEU A 215 36.83 -3.53 -29.26
N ALA A 216 36.09 -2.45 -29.49
CA ALA A 216 36.11 -1.24 -28.66
C ALA A 216 34.79 -0.94 -27.94
N GLU A 217 33.69 -1.63 -28.29
CA GLU A 217 32.34 -1.33 -27.80
C GLU A 217 31.73 -2.52 -27.07
N VAL A 218 31.18 -2.25 -25.88
CA VAL A 218 30.36 -3.19 -25.10
C VAL A 218 28.93 -2.68 -25.12
N VAL A 219 28.00 -3.51 -25.55
CA VAL A 219 26.57 -3.26 -25.54
C VAL A 219 25.95 -4.00 -24.37
N VAL A 220 25.13 -3.29 -23.59
CA VAL A 220 24.34 -3.84 -22.48
C VAL A 220 22.87 -3.63 -22.83
N GLU A 221 22.16 -4.71 -23.12
CA GLU A 221 20.71 -4.67 -23.33
C GLU A 221 19.99 -4.77 -21.99
N LEU A 222 19.02 -3.88 -21.79
CA LEU A 222 18.22 -3.80 -20.56
C LEU A 222 16.78 -4.18 -20.87
N SER A 223 16.13 -4.91 -19.97
CA SER A 223 14.73 -5.35 -20.10
C SER A 223 13.78 -4.15 -20.20
N ASN A 224 14.11 -3.07 -19.48
CA ASN A 224 13.36 -1.82 -19.52
C ASN A 224 14.27 -0.61 -19.26
N ALA A 225 14.91 -0.09 -20.31
CA ALA A 225 15.86 1.02 -20.20
C ALA A 225 15.28 2.33 -19.62
N LYS A 226 13.95 2.50 -19.59
CA LYS A 226 13.31 3.69 -18.99
C LYS A 226 13.47 3.74 -17.47
N LEU A 227 13.50 2.57 -16.83
CA LEU A 227 13.69 2.45 -15.38
C LEU A 227 15.14 2.70 -14.93
N ALA A 228 16.09 2.69 -15.87
CA ALA A 228 17.48 2.77 -15.53
C ALA A 228 17.89 4.21 -15.18
N ASP A 229 18.65 4.37 -14.10
CA ASP A 229 19.32 5.62 -13.78
C ASP A 229 20.35 5.94 -14.87
N LYS A 230 19.95 6.85 -15.78
CA LYS A 230 20.75 7.25 -16.92
C LYS A 230 22.12 7.78 -16.51
N ALA A 231 22.22 8.52 -15.41
CA ALA A 231 23.51 9.06 -14.95
C ALA A 231 24.46 7.94 -14.49
N LYS A 232 23.91 6.88 -13.89
CA LYS A 232 24.69 5.68 -13.56
C LYS A 232 25.09 4.90 -14.80
N LEU A 233 24.20 4.77 -15.80
CA LEU A 233 24.51 4.10 -17.06
C LEU A 233 25.58 4.84 -17.87
N GLU A 234 25.62 6.16 -17.82
CA GLU A 234 26.61 6.94 -18.57
C GLU A 234 27.98 7.01 -17.88
N ASN A 235 28.08 6.61 -16.60
CA ASN A 235 29.33 6.66 -15.85
C ASN A 235 30.20 5.41 -16.11
N PRO A 236 31.36 5.52 -16.80
CA PRO A 236 32.20 4.37 -17.13
C PRO A 236 32.74 3.63 -15.89
N ALA A 237 32.82 4.30 -14.73
CA ALA A 237 33.30 3.70 -13.49
C ALA A 237 32.35 2.63 -12.91
N ASN A 238 31.10 2.60 -13.37
CA ASN A 238 30.10 1.60 -12.95
C ASN A 238 30.22 0.29 -13.71
N TYR A 239 31.06 0.23 -14.75
CA TYR A 239 31.28 -0.96 -15.55
C TYR A 239 32.63 -1.58 -15.20
N ARG A 240 32.65 -2.90 -15.04
CA ARG A 240 33.89 -3.67 -14.85
C ARG A 240 33.98 -4.76 -15.91
N ILE A 241 35.07 -4.75 -16.66
CA ILE A 241 35.44 -5.83 -17.58
C ILE A 241 36.60 -6.59 -16.91
N ASP A 242 36.32 -7.80 -16.43
CA ASP A 242 37.34 -8.66 -15.83
C ASP A 242 38.21 -9.33 -16.92
N LYS A 243 39.51 -9.52 -16.63
CA LYS A 243 40.57 -9.86 -17.60
C LYS A 243 40.27 -11.10 -18.48
N TYR A 244 40.63 -10.96 -19.76
CA TYR A 244 40.88 -12.01 -20.77
C TYR A 244 41.34 -13.37 -20.19
N ASN A 245 40.46 -14.37 -20.14
CA ASN A 245 40.87 -15.77 -20.17
C ASN A 245 41.22 -16.11 -21.63
N VAL A 246 42.48 -15.90 -22.01
CA VAL A 246 43.01 -16.56 -23.21
C VAL A 246 43.26 -18.00 -22.79
N GLU A 247 42.29 -18.88 -23.01
CA GLU A 247 42.57 -20.31 -23.06
C GLU A 247 43.53 -20.53 -24.23
N LYS A 248 44.82 -20.72 -23.91
CA LYS A 248 45.76 -21.28 -24.87
C LYS A 248 45.31 -22.72 -25.11
N SER A 249 44.85 -22.96 -26.34
CA SER A 249 44.66 -24.26 -26.98
C SER A 249 45.80 -25.23 -26.70
#